data_AF-A0A1M2VEJ6-F1
#
_entry.id   AF-A0A1M2VEJ6-F1
#
_cell.length_a   1.000
_cell.length_b   1.000
_cell.length_c   1.000
_cell.angle_alpha   90.00
_cell.angle_beta   90.00
_cell.angle_gamma   90.00
#
_symmetry.space_group_name_H-M   'P 1'
#
loop_
_entity.id
_entity.type
_entity.pdbx_description
1 polymer ?
#
loop_
_entity_poly.entity_id
_entity_poly.type
_entity_poly.pdbx_seq_one_letter_code
_entity_poly.pdbx_strand_id
1 'polypeptide(L)'
;MADVTLEDAQKILDQHRGGSTVLSEFKPLTGAGFDLVPFPYLLLSHPRGVSLSAARASGKLSARQTALLDLRTGAYLKQLHERVQNDWFGLPTQDKDELYSWQEAFTPLLEGLLEDAQAAGIALPYEDLRRALSRAIGFFLFDDCEVPSLVSFTGSADAVLVDFDLETGAPGGEDAEVAVTSFVPVSHALWGDPLLETLLLDPSEAFVEGYGGPLIVFARQKTKRLWYTVFLSLMVLLQAMKGGVGENEKVKWATETLEKAVEALKNAPCY
;
A
#
# COMPACT_ATOMS: atom_id res chain seq x y z
N MET A 1 -7.52 -21.67 38.94
CA MET A 1 -7.12 -21.32 37.57
C MET A 1 -8.33 -21.58 36.71
N ALA A 2 -8.95 -20.53 36.17
CA ALA A 2 -10.02 -20.70 35.20
C ALA A 2 -9.36 -20.66 33.82
N ASP A 3 -9.37 -21.81 33.14
CA ASP A 3 -8.91 -21.91 31.76
C ASP A 3 -9.80 -21.03 30.89
N VAL A 4 -9.19 -20.18 30.06
CA VAL A 4 -9.92 -19.43 29.03
C VAL A 4 -10.46 -20.45 28.04
N THR A 5 -11.77 -20.61 28.01
CA THR A 5 -12.41 -21.63 27.18
C THR A 5 -12.54 -21.15 25.73
N LEU A 6 -12.73 -22.09 24.81
CA LEU A 6 -13.03 -21.78 23.41
C LEU A 6 -14.27 -20.87 23.30
N GLU A 7 -15.23 -21.04 24.21
CA GLU A 7 -16.43 -20.21 24.32
C GLU A 7 -16.11 -18.76 24.71
N ASP A 8 -15.15 -18.53 25.62
CA ASP A 8 -14.71 -17.19 26.00
C ASP A 8 -14.01 -16.47 24.85
N ALA A 9 -13.14 -17.19 24.12
CA ALA A 9 -12.50 -16.66 22.92
C ALA A 9 -13.52 -16.35 21.81
N GLN A 10 -14.49 -17.24 21.62
CA GLN A 10 -15.56 -17.06 20.63
C GLN A 10 -16.43 -15.85 20.97
N LYS A 11 -16.73 -15.62 22.25
CA LYS A 11 -17.53 -14.48 22.72
C LYS A 11 -16.84 -13.13 22.52
N ILE A 12 -15.51 -13.08 22.70
CA ILE A 12 -14.70 -11.90 22.38
C ILE A 12 -14.72 -11.65 20.86
N LEU A 13 -14.52 -12.68 20.06
CA LEU A 13 -14.55 -12.57 18.60
C LEU A 13 -15.93 -12.14 18.08
N ASP A 14 -17.01 -12.65 18.68
CA ASP A 14 -18.38 -12.32 18.30
C ASP A 14 -18.81 -10.92 18.77
N GLN A 15 -18.24 -10.39 19.86
CA GLN A 15 -18.45 -8.98 20.26
C GLN A 15 -17.92 -7.98 19.22
N HIS A 16 -16.92 -8.36 18.43
CA HIS A 16 -16.34 -7.50 17.39
C HIS A 16 -16.85 -7.81 15.97
N ARG A 17 -17.69 -8.85 15.81
CA ARG A 17 -18.37 -9.18 14.54
C ARG A 17 -19.56 -8.26 14.32
N GLY A 18 -19.32 -7.01 13.92
CA GLY A 18 -20.40 -6.15 13.41
C GLY A 18 -20.22 -4.65 13.61
N GLY A 19 -19.17 -4.21 14.31
CA GLY A 19 -18.85 -2.80 14.49
C GLY A 19 -17.36 -2.54 14.34
N SER A 20 -17.00 -1.48 13.63
CA SER A 20 -15.63 -0.96 13.65
C SER A 20 -15.34 -0.46 15.07
N THR A 21 -14.47 -1.15 15.81
CA THR A 21 -14.03 -0.73 17.15
C THR A 21 -12.84 0.22 16.96
N VAL A 22 -12.88 1.38 17.59
CA VAL A 22 -11.77 2.36 17.48
C VAL A 22 -10.54 1.79 18.16
N LEU A 23 -9.35 1.89 17.54
CA LEU A 23 -8.09 1.36 18.10
C LEU A 23 -7.81 1.81 19.54
N SER A 24 -8.26 3.02 19.92
CA SER A 24 -8.14 3.55 21.28
C SER A 24 -8.99 2.81 22.32
N GLU A 25 -9.97 2.03 21.89
CA GLU A 25 -10.84 1.23 22.77
C GLU A 25 -10.29 -0.18 22.98
N PHE A 26 -9.18 -0.53 22.34
CA PHE A 26 -8.54 -1.82 22.51
C PHE A 26 -8.04 -1.90 23.95
N LYS A 27 -8.67 -2.76 24.75
CA LYS A 27 -8.22 -3.03 26.11
C LYS A 27 -7.14 -4.10 26.05
N PRO A 28 -6.00 -3.90 26.72
CA PRO A 28 -5.02 -4.96 26.88
C PRO A 28 -5.71 -6.13 27.59
N LEU A 29 -5.68 -7.31 26.96
CA LEU A 29 -6.13 -8.54 27.59
C LEU A 29 -5.13 -8.85 28.71
N THR A 30 -5.63 -8.82 29.95
CA THR A 30 -4.85 -9.15 31.16
C THR A 30 -5.45 -10.41 31.77
N GLY A 31 -4.62 -11.43 32.01
CA GLY A 31 -5.08 -12.74 32.49
C GLY A 31 -3.96 -13.77 32.56
N ALA A 32 -4.19 -14.89 33.23
CA ALA A 32 -3.28 -16.04 33.24
C ALA A 32 -3.51 -16.92 31.99
N GLY A 33 -2.44 -17.43 31.37
CA GLY A 33 -2.51 -18.23 30.13
C GLY A 33 -1.93 -17.53 28.89
N PHE A 34 -1.65 -16.23 28.98
CA PHE A 34 -0.92 -15.48 27.94
C PHE A 34 0.60 -15.69 28.00
N ASP A 35 1.10 -16.42 29.01
CA ASP A 35 2.52 -16.80 29.16
C ASP A 35 2.96 -17.89 28.16
N LEU A 36 2.03 -18.48 27.40
CA LEU A 36 2.31 -19.54 26.42
C LEU A 36 3.04 -19.02 25.18
N VAL A 37 2.85 -17.75 24.82
CA VAL A 37 3.53 -17.11 23.70
C VAL A 37 4.33 -15.93 24.27
N PRO A 38 5.66 -16.02 24.36
CA PRO A 38 6.48 -15.00 25.04
C PRO A 38 6.70 -13.74 24.17
N PHE A 39 5.76 -13.42 23.28
CA PHE A 39 5.85 -12.32 22.31
C PHE A 39 4.55 -11.53 22.25
N PRO A 40 4.59 -10.21 21.99
CA PRO A 40 3.41 -9.43 21.66
C PRO A 40 2.71 -9.96 20.39
N TYR A 41 1.38 -10.03 20.41
CA TYR A 41 0.59 -10.48 19.26
C TYR A 41 -0.68 -9.63 19.07
N LEU A 42 -1.18 -9.59 17.83
CA LEU A 42 -2.44 -8.95 17.47
C LEU A 42 -3.45 -10.03 17.05
N LEU A 43 -4.63 -10.03 17.65
CA LEU A 43 -5.75 -10.88 17.25
C LEU A 43 -6.72 -10.04 16.42
N LEU A 44 -6.88 -10.41 15.15
CA LEU A 44 -7.75 -9.72 14.20
C LEU A 44 -8.77 -10.70 13.63
N SER A 45 -9.92 -10.19 13.18
CA SER A 45 -10.86 -10.98 12.41
C SER A 45 -10.22 -11.44 11.11
N HIS A 46 -10.22 -12.74 10.84
CA HIS A 46 -9.75 -13.26 9.56
C HIS A 46 -10.73 -12.86 8.44
N PRO A 47 -10.28 -12.07 7.43
CA PRO A 47 -11.16 -11.70 6.33
C PRO A 47 -11.49 -12.94 5.49
N ARG A 48 -12.70 -12.97 4.93
CA ARG A 48 -13.16 -14.09 4.10
C ARG A 48 -12.67 -13.93 2.66
N GLY A 49 -12.57 -15.05 1.94
CA GLY A 49 -12.28 -15.08 0.50
C GLY A 49 -10.84 -15.48 0.18
N VAL A 50 -10.47 -15.32 -1.09
CA VAL A 50 -9.13 -15.58 -1.62
C VAL A 50 -8.54 -14.31 -2.20
N SER A 51 -7.22 -14.24 -2.36
CA SER A 51 -6.61 -13.07 -2.99
C SER A 51 -7.06 -12.92 -4.44
N LEU A 52 -7.18 -11.67 -4.90
CA LEU A 52 -7.50 -11.37 -6.29
C LEU A 52 -6.45 -11.94 -7.24
N SER A 53 -5.18 -11.96 -6.83
CA SER A 53 -4.11 -12.64 -7.58
C SER A 53 -4.37 -14.14 -7.76
N ALA A 54 -4.78 -14.85 -6.70
CA ALA A 54 -5.10 -16.28 -6.76
C ALA A 54 -6.36 -16.54 -7.59
N ALA A 55 -7.40 -15.71 -7.43
CA ALA A 55 -8.62 -15.81 -8.24
C ALA A 55 -8.31 -15.63 -9.74
N ARG A 56 -7.45 -14.66 -10.11
CA ARG A 56 -6.98 -14.49 -11.50
C ARG A 56 -6.16 -15.68 -11.99
N ALA A 57 -5.23 -16.17 -11.17
CA ALA A 57 -4.38 -17.31 -11.51
C ALA A 57 -5.17 -18.62 -11.73
N SER A 58 -6.37 -18.74 -11.12
CA SER A 58 -7.25 -19.90 -11.31
C SER A 58 -7.77 -20.06 -12.75
N GLY A 59 -7.77 -18.98 -13.55
CA GLY A 59 -8.33 -18.96 -14.90
C GLY A 59 -9.87 -19.07 -14.96
N LYS A 60 -10.57 -19.01 -13.83
CA LYS A 60 -12.04 -19.14 -13.73
C LYS A 60 -12.79 -17.81 -13.66
N LEU A 61 -12.08 -16.69 -13.54
CA LEU A 61 -12.69 -15.36 -13.66
C LEU A 61 -12.99 -15.05 -15.12
N SER A 62 -14.23 -14.71 -15.43
CA SER A 62 -14.57 -14.22 -16.76
C SER A 62 -13.96 -12.83 -16.99
N ALA A 63 -13.83 -12.42 -18.26
CA ALA A 63 -13.34 -11.07 -18.60
C ALA A 63 -14.23 -9.98 -17.98
N ARG A 64 -15.55 -10.21 -17.94
CA ARG A 64 -16.52 -9.31 -17.30
C ARG A 64 -16.30 -9.21 -15.79
N GLN A 65 -16.12 -10.34 -15.11
CA GLN A 65 -15.86 -10.35 -13.66
C GLN A 65 -14.56 -9.64 -13.32
N THR A 66 -13.51 -9.86 -14.11
CA THR A 66 -12.22 -9.19 -13.94
C THR A 66 -12.36 -7.66 -14.08
N ALA A 67 -13.03 -7.19 -15.13
CA ALA A 67 -13.26 -5.77 -15.35
C ALA A 67 -14.11 -5.14 -14.22
N LEU A 68 -15.15 -5.82 -13.74
CA LEU A 68 -15.98 -5.32 -12.64
C LEU A 68 -15.23 -5.29 -11.29
N LEU A 69 -14.37 -6.29 -11.03
CA LEU A 69 -13.50 -6.29 -9.86
C LEU A 69 -12.52 -5.12 -9.90
N ASP A 70 -11.90 -4.86 -11.05
CA ASP A 70 -10.97 -3.75 -11.23
C ASP A 70 -11.67 -2.40 -11.06
N LEU A 71 -12.84 -2.21 -11.68
CA LEU A 71 -13.70 -1.04 -11.53
C LEU A 71 -14.04 -0.78 -10.06
N ARG A 72 -14.47 -1.82 -9.33
CA ARG A 72 -14.79 -1.72 -7.89
C ARG A 72 -13.56 -1.40 -7.05
N THR A 73 -12.43 -2.02 -7.37
CA THR A 73 -11.17 -1.79 -6.64
C THR A 73 -10.73 -0.34 -6.79
N GLY A 74 -10.79 0.21 -8.01
CA GLY A 74 -10.53 1.63 -8.26
C GLY A 74 -11.49 2.54 -7.49
N ALA A 75 -12.79 2.23 -7.50
CA ALA A 75 -13.80 3.01 -6.77
C ALA A 75 -13.60 2.99 -5.26
N TYR A 76 -13.25 1.84 -4.67
CA TYR A 76 -12.95 1.74 -3.25
C TYR A 76 -11.67 2.49 -2.88
N LEU A 77 -10.62 2.42 -3.72
CA LEU A 77 -9.40 3.16 -3.48
C LEU A 77 -9.63 4.68 -3.57
N LYS A 78 -10.44 5.14 -4.53
CA LYS A 78 -10.88 6.54 -4.61
C LYS A 78 -11.60 6.95 -3.32
N GLN A 79 -12.55 6.14 -2.86
CA GLN A 79 -13.29 6.41 -1.63
C GLN A 79 -12.35 6.50 -0.42
N LEU A 80 -11.33 5.64 -0.35
CA LEU A 80 -10.30 5.70 0.69
C LEU A 80 -9.57 7.05 0.65
N HIS A 81 -9.01 7.42 -0.51
CA HIS A 81 -8.23 8.64 -0.67
C HIS A 81 -9.07 9.92 -0.46
N GLU A 82 -10.34 9.93 -0.85
CA GLU A 82 -11.20 11.12 -0.71
C GLU A 82 -11.84 11.26 0.68
N ARG A 83 -12.05 10.16 1.42
CA ARG A 83 -12.82 10.18 2.67
C ARG A 83 -11.98 9.91 3.92
N VAL A 84 -10.78 9.37 3.76
CA VAL A 84 -9.87 9.09 4.86
C VAL A 84 -8.66 10.01 4.68
N GLN A 85 -8.81 11.21 5.23
CA GLN A 85 -7.85 12.31 5.14
C GLN A 85 -7.42 12.76 6.53
N ASN A 86 -6.39 13.59 6.59
CA ASN A 86 -5.84 14.12 7.83
C ASN A 86 -5.37 15.57 7.65
N ASP A 87 -5.12 16.26 8.76
CA ASP A 87 -4.67 17.66 8.76
C ASP A 87 -3.16 17.80 8.50
N TRP A 88 -2.40 16.71 8.57
CA TRP A 88 -0.94 16.68 8.44
C TRP A 88 -0.46 15.46 7.66
N PHE A 89 0.72 15.58 7.04
CA PHE A 89 1.38 14.55 6.24
C PHE A 89 2.39 13.73 7.06
N GLY A 90 2.66 12.49 6.64
CA GLY A 90 3.69 11.62 7.20
C GLY A 90 3.15 10.32 7.79
N LEU A 91 3.92 9.70 8.67
CA LEU A 91 3.60 8.38 9.23
C LEU A 91 2.52 8.47 10.30
N PRO A 92 1.57 7.51 10.38
CA PRO A 92 0.53 7.53 11.43
C PRO A 92 1.10 7.41 12.85
N THR A 93 2.32 6.90 13.00
CA THR A 93 3.01 6.68 14.27
C THR A 93 3.94 7.81 14.67
N GLN A 94 4.16 8.82 13.81
CA GLN A 94 5.02 9.94 14.19
C GLN A 94 4.33 10.77 15.28
N ASP A 95 5.11 11.36 16.18
CA ASP A 95 4.60 12.43 17.04
C ASP A 95 3.99 13.50 16.14
N LYS A 96 2.98 14.26 16.60
CA LYS A 96 2.28 15.25 15.77
C LYS A 96 3.21 16.42 15.36
N ASP A 97 4.14 16.12 14.48
CA ASP A 97 4.92 17.03 13.69
C ASP A 97 3.95 17.50 12.63
N GLU A 98 3.44 18.71 12.84
CA GLU A 98 2.46 19.42 12.02
C GLU A 98 3.03 19.71 10.61
N LEU A 99 3.36 18.66 9.85
CA LEU A 99 3.90 18.71 8.50
C LEU A 99 2.75 19.02 7.55
N TYR A 100 2.67 20.26 7.10
CA TYR A 100 1.59 20.75 6.22
C TYR A 100 1.97 20.75 4.74
N SER A 101 3.22 20.43 4.41
CA SER A 101 3.66 20.21 3.03
C SER A 101 4.00 18.74 2.80
N TRP A 102 3.47 18.19 1.71
CA TRP A 102 3.86 16.85 1.28
C TRP A 102 5.34 16.76 0.93
N GLN A 103 5.93 17.83 0.39
CA GLN A 103 7.37 17.89 0.12
C GLN A 103 8.18 17.75 1.41
N GLU A 104 7.79 18.44 2.48
CA GLU A 104 8.44 18.37 3.79
C GLU A 104 8.34 16.96 4.40
N ALA A 105 7.23 16.25 4.19
CA ALA A 105 7.06 14.88 4.69
C ALA A 105 7.77 13.83 3.82
N PHE A 106 7.72 13.96 2.49
CA PHE A 106 8.24 12.96 1.57
C PHE A 106 9.78 12.98 1.46
N THR A 107 10.39 14.17 1.47
CA THR A 107 11.84 14.29 1.28
C THR A 107 12.66 13.51 2.32
N PRO A 108 12.39 13.62 3.63
CA PRO A 108 13.12 12.84 4.64
C PRO A 108 12.91 11.33 4.51
N LEU A 109 11.70 10.88 4.13
CA LEU A 109 11.41 9.46 3.90
C LEU A 109 12.27 8.91 2.76
N LEU A 110 12.37 9.65 1.65
CA LEU A 110 13.18 9.24 0.51
C LEU A 110 14.68 9.31 0.81
N GLU A 111 15.16 10.37 1.45
CA GLU A 111 16.57 10.48 1.84
C GLU A 111 16.99 9.35 2.80
N GLY A 112 16.14 9.00 3.77
CA GLY A 112 16.38 7.86 4.66
C GLY A 112 16.55 6.54 3.89
N LEU A 113 15.72 6.28 2.86
CA LEU A 113 15.90 5.10 2.00
C LEU A 113 17.19 5.17 1.17
N LEU A 114 17.59 6.35 0.70
CA LEU A 114 18.84 6.52 -0.05
C LEU A 114 20.07 6.27 0.84
N GLU A 115 20.04 6.74 2.07
CA GLU A 115 21.08 6.47 3.08
C GLU A 115 21.15 4.98 3.42
N ASP A 116 20.00 4.34 3.70
CA ASP A 116 19.91 2.90 3.95
C ASP A 116 20.43 2.09 2.75
N ALA A 117 20.07 2.47 1.53
CA ALA A 117 20.53 1.80 0.30
C ALA A 117 22.03 1.96 0.09
N GLN A 118 22.58 3.15 0.37
CA GLN A 118 24.01 3.43 0.29
C GLN A 118 24.79 2.60 1.32
N ALA A 119 24.29 2.52 2.55
CA ALA A 119 24.88 1.70 3.61
C ALA A 119 24.80 0.19 3.30
N ALA A 120 23.73 -0.25 2.66
CA ALA A 120 23.54 -1.63 2.22
C ALA A 120 24.36 -1.98 0.94
N GLY A 121 25.01 -1.00 0.31
CA GLY A 121 25.86 -1.23 -0.85
C GLY A 121 25.12 -1.35 -2.19
N ILE A 122 23.86 -0.87 -2.28
CA ILE A 122 23.17 -0.79 -3.57
C ILE A 122 23.90 0.24 -4.44
N ALA A 123 24.32 -0.15 -5.65
CA ALA A 123 25.07 0.71 -6.55
C ALA A 123 24.14 1.71 -7.26
N LEU A 124 24.15 2.97 -6.83
CA LEU A 124 23.40 4.07 -7.43
C LEU A 124 24.27 5.32 -7.58
N PRO A 125 23.97 6.23 -8.54
CA PRO A 125 24.62 7.52 -8.64
C PRO A 125 24.06 8.50 -7.60
N TYR A 126 24.30 8.25 -6.31
CA TYR A 126 23.69 8.97 -5.18
C TYR A 126 23.82 10.50 -5.28
N GLU A 127 25.00 11.00 -5.65
CA GLU A 127 25.25 12.44 -5.81
C GLU A 127 24.43 13.07 -6.96
N ASP A 128 24.28 12.36 -8.08
CA ASP A 128 23.43 12.84 -9.19
C ASP A 128 21.95 12.79 -8.80
N LEU A 129 21.53 11.74 -8.09
CA LEU A 129 20.16 11.55 -7.65
C LEU A 129 19.75 12.60 -6.62
N ARG A 130 20.59 12.89 -5.61
CA ARG A 130 20.38 13.98 -4.66
C ARG A 130 20.35 15.34 -5.35
N ARG A 131 21.23 15.59 -6.32
CA ARG A 131 21.16 16.81 -7.16
C ARG A 131 19.85 16.90 -7.95
N ALA A 132 19.33 15.79 -8.47
CA ALA A 132 18.04 15.76 -9.15
C ALA A 132 16.88 16.03 -8.18
N LEU A 133 16.96 15.47 -6.97
CA LEU A 133 15.97 15.70 -5.92
C LEU A 133 15.96 17.17 -5.47
N SER A 134 17.13 17.78 -5.25
CA SER A 134 17.23 19.23 -4.95
C SER A 134 16.58 20.09 -6.02
N ARG A 135 16.71 19.73 -7.31
CA ARG A 135 16.01 20.44 -8.38
C ARG A 135 14.50 20.23 -8.29
N ALA A 136 14.03 18.99 -8.13
CA ALA A 136 12.61 18.69 -7.97
C ALA A 136 11.98 19.49 -6.82
N ILE A 137 12.67 19.58 -5.68
CA ILE A 137 12.29 20.38 -4.52
C ILE A 137 12.24 21.87 -4.87
N GLY A 138 13.28 22.41 -5.51
CA GLY A 138 13.35 23.83 -5.89
C GLY A 138 12.30 24.27 -6.91
N PHE A 139 11.73 23.32 -7.67
CA PHE A 139 10.61 23.53 -8.59
C PHE A 139 9.25 23.13 -7.97
N PHE A 140 9.18 22.87 -6.67
CA PHE A 140 7.95 22.56 -5.95
C PHE A 140 7.20 21.36 -6.54
N LEU A 141 7.94 20.34 -7.01
CA LEU A 141 7.39 19.18 -7.74
C LEU A 141 6.37 18.39 -6.91
N PHE A 142 6.48 18.42 -5.59
CA PHE A 142 5.63 17.65 -4.68
C PHE A 142 4.47 18.47 -4.08
N ASP A 143 4.46 19.79 -4.27
CA ASP A 143 3.49 20.70 -3.64
C ASP A 143 2.09 20.72 -4.28
N ASP A 144 1.84 19.92 -5.33
CA ASP A 144 0.49 19.79 -5.92
C ASP A 144 -0.42 18.87 -5.10
N CYS A 145 0.13 18.19 -4.09
CA CYS A 145 -0.67 17.48 -3.10
C CYS A 145 -0.94 18.41 -1.90
N GLU A 146 -2.16 18.96 -1.85
CA GLU A 146 -2.57 19.88 -0.78
C GLU A 146 -3.28 19.17 0.38
N VAL A 147 -3.82 17.97 0.16
CA VAL A 147 -4.64 17.25 1.15
C VAL A 147 -4.04 15.88 1.46
N PRO A 148 -3.57 15.65 2.70
CA PRO A 148 -3.08 14.34 3.13
C PRO A 148 -4.18 13.29 3.07
N SER A 149 -3.95 12.25 2.28
CA SER A 149 -4.85 11.11 2.13
C SER A 149 -4.22 9.86 2.69
N LEU A 150 -5.01 8.92 3.22
CA LEU A 150 -4.48 7.64 3.66
C LEU A 150 -4.05 6.80 2.46
N VAL A 151 -2.75 6.65 2.27
CA VAL A 151 -2.13 5.81 1.25
C VAL A 151 -1.70 4.51 1.91
N SER A 152 -2.11 3.35 1.40
CA SER A 152 -1.68 2.06 1.94
C SER A 152 -0.24 1.71 1.56
N PHE A 153 0.20 2.25 0.41
CA PHE A 153 1.53 2.15 -0.22
C PHE A 153 1.98 0.75 -0.62
N THR A 154 1.42 -0.31 -0.02
CA THR A 154 1.75 -1.69 -0.36
C THR A 154 0.54 -2.44 -0.91
N GLY A 155 -0.43 -1.70 -1.44
CA GLY A 155 -1.57 -2.27 -2.14
C GLY A 155 -1.16 -3.08 -3.37
N SER A 156 -1.61 -4.32 -3.46
CA SER A 156 -1.44 -5.17 -4.63
C SER A 156 -2.66 -6.08 -4.80
N ALA A 157 -2.71 -6.85 -5.90
CA ALA A 157 -3.74 -7.87 -6.08
C ALA A 157 -3.66 -9.00 -5.02
N ASP A 158 -2.53 -9.16 -4.33
CA ASP A 158 -2.41 -10.10 -3.21
C ASP A 158 -3.10 -9.56 -1.93
N ALA A 159 -3.22 -8.23 -1.81
CA ALA A 159 -3.79 -7.51 -0.67
C ALA A 159 -5.31 -7.30 -0.79
N VAL A 160 -5.90 -7.61 -1.95
CA VAL A 160 -7.34 -7.51 -2.20
C VAL A 160 -7.94 -8.90 -2.11
N LEU A 161 -8.87 -9.11 -1.19
CA LEU A 161 -9.58 -10.39 -1.08
C LEU A 161 -10.96 -10.31 -1.74
N VAL A 162 -11.37 -11.41 -2.35
CA VAL A 162 -12.62 -11.54 -3.09
C VAL A 162 -13.40 -12.77 -2.67
N ASP A 163 -14.72 -12.68 -2.73
CA ASP A 163 -15.64 -13.79 -2.48
C ASP A 163 -15.67 -14.73 -3.69
N PHE A 164 -14.67 -15.61 -3.75
CA PHE A 164 -14.43 -16.48 -4.89
C PHE A 164 -13.91 -17.85 -4.40
N ASP A 165 -14.38 -18.92 -5.04
CA ASP A 165 -13.93 -20.27 -4.78
C ASP A 165 -13.01 -20.73 -5.92
N LEU A 166 -11.79 -21.17 -5.58
CA LEU A 166 -10.79 -21.53 -6.60
C LEU A 166 -11.18 -22.79 -7.39
N GLU A 167 -12.07 -23.62 -6.87
CA GLU A 167 -12.53 -24.86 -7.51
C GLU A 167 -13.81 -24.65 -8.35
N THR A 168 -14.75 -23.89 -7.84
CA THR A 168 -16.10 -23.73 -8.42
C THR A 168 -16.34 -22.36 -9.05
N GLY A 169 -15.48 -21.37 -8.78
CA GLY A 169 -15.53 -20.04 -9.37
C GLY A 169 -16.34 -19.05 -8.54
N ALA A 170 -16.99 -18.11 -9.24
CA ALA A 170 -17.80 -17.09 -8.59
C ALA A 170 -19.08 -17.66 -7.97
N PRO A 171 -19.48 -17.21 -6.76
CA PRO A 171 -20.77 -17.54 -6.19
C PRO A 171 -21.90 -17.11 -7.13
N GLY A 172 -22.72 -18.06 -7.60
CA GLY A 172 -23.79 -17.78 -8.55
C GLY A 172 -23.42 -17.96 -10.04
N GLY A 173 -22.20 -18.40 -10.34
CA GLY A 173 -21.76 -18.77 -11.69
C GLY A 173 -21.08 -17.65 -12.47
N GLU A 174 -20.84 -17.88 -13.76
CA GLU A 174 -19.99 -17.04 -14.62
C GLU A 174 -20.52 -15.61 -14.83
N ASP A 175 -21.85 -15.44 -14.78
CA ASP A 175 -22.52 -14.15 -14.93
C ASP A 175 -22.70 -13.37 -13.62
N ALA A 176 -22.43 -14.02 -12.48
CA ALA A 176 -22.54 -13.38 -11.17
C ALA A 176 -21.37 -12.45 -10.91
N GLU A 177 -21.64 -11.39 -10.14
CA GLU A 177 -20.61 -10.45 -9.72
C GLU A 177 -19.82 -11.01 -8.55
N VAL A 178 -18.49 -10.88 -8.62
CA VAL A 178 -17.61 -11.22 -7.52
C VAL A 178 -17.49 -10.01 -6.59
N ALA A 179 -17.72 -10.23 -5.29
CA ALA A 179 -17.60 -9.18 -4.29
C ALA A 179 -16.15 -9.05 -3.81
N VAL A 180 -15.67 -7.82 -3.62
CA VAL A 180 -14.45 -7.56 -2.85
C VAL A 180 -14.81 -7.62 -1.37
N THR A 181 -14.13 -8.47 -0.61
CA THR A 181 -14.44 -8.72 0.81
C THR A 181 -13.56 -7.90 1.75
N SER A 182 -12.31 -7.59 1.37
CA SER A 182 -11.41 -6.77 2.18
C SER A 182 -10.23 -6.17 1.40
N PHE A 183 -9.67 -5.08 1.96
CA PHE A 183 -8.47 -4.36 1.50
C PHE A 183 -7.43 -4.28 2.62
N VAL A 184 -6.33 -5.03 2.57
CA VAL A 184 -5.31 -5.07 3.62
C VAL A 184 -4.00 -5.60 3.01
N PRO A 185 -2.81 -4.96 3.21
CA PRO A 185 -2.39 -4.34 4.47
C PRO A 185 -2.04 -2.85 4.43
N VAL A 186 -2.20 -2.23 5.61
CA VAL A 186 -1.85 -0.83 5.93
C VAL A 186 -0.52 -0.75 6.71
N SER A 187 0.33 -1.78 6.63
CA SER A 187 1.58 -1.86 7.41
C SER A 187 2.61 -0.79 7.01
N HIS A 188 2.49 -0.26 5.80
CA HIS A 188 3.31 0.85 5.30
C HIS A 188 2.46 2.09 5.02
N ALA A 189 1.26 2.16 5.62
CA ALA A 189 0.36 3.25 5.35
C ALA A 189 0.89 4.58 5.90
N LEU A 190 0.59 5.65 5.17
CA LEU A 190 1.00 7.00 5.50
C LEU A 190 -0.06 8.03 5.05
N TRP A 191 -0.02 9.21 5.66
CA TRP A 191 -0.76 10.38 5.21
C TRP A 191 0.05 11.08 4.13
N GLY A 192 -0.36 10.96 2.88
CA GLY A 192 0.47 11.37 1.75
C GLY A 192 -0.32 11.66 0.49
N ASP A 193 0.43 11.79 -0.60
CA ASP A 193 -0.12 11.96 -1.94
C ASP A 193 -0.74 10.64 -2.44
N PRO A 194 -2.04 10.61 -2.79
CA PRO A 194 -2.69 9.47 -3.43
C PRO A 194 -1.91 8.84 -4.57
N LEU A 195 -1.15 9.63 -5.35
CA LEU A 195 -0.37 9.16 -6.48
C LEU A 195 0.82 8.26 -6.09
N LEU A 196 1.18 8.22 -4.81
CA LEU A 196 2.17 7.30 -4.25
C LEU A 196 1.65 5.86 -4.17
N GLU A 197 0.34 5.64 -4.23
CA GLU A 197 -0.26 4.30 -4.09
C GLU A 197 0.18 3.32 -5.18
N THR A 198 0.60 2.12 -4.78
CA THR A 198 1.17 1.12 -5.70
C THR A 198 0.16 0.54 -6.66
N LEU A 199 -1.12 0.48 -6.26
CA LEU A 199 -2.22 0.08 -7.16
C LEU A 199 -2.39 1.03 -8.35
N LEU A 200 -1.87 2.27 -8.27
CA LEU A 200 -1.91 3.24 -9.36
C LEU A 200 -0.71 3.12 -10.31
N LEU A 201 0.21 2.18 -10.08
CA LEU A 201 1.42 2.08 -10.89
C LEU A 201 1.15 1.59 -12.32
N ASP A 202 0.44 0.47 -12.42
CA ASP A 202 0.05 -0.16 -13.68
C ASP A 202 -1.41 -0.66 -13.60
N PRO A 203 -2.39 0.27 -13.47
CA PRO A 203 -3.79 -0.08 -13.33
C PRO A 203 -4.41 -0.42 -14.70
N SER A 204 -5.42 -1.28 -14.69
CA SER A 204 -6.24 -1.52 -15.88
C SER A 204 -7.14 -0.33 -16.20
N GLU A 205 -7.66 -0.26 -17.43
CA GLU A 205 -8.59 0.81 -17.83
C GLU A 205 -9.84 0.85 -16.94
N ALA A 206 -10.40 -0.31 -16.60
CA ALA A 206 -11.55 -0.41 -15.71
C ALA A 206 -11.22 0.12 -14.30
N PHE A 207 -10.03 -0.16 -13.78
CA PHE A 207 -9.57 0.40 -12.52
C PHE A 207 -9.53 1.94 -12.57
N VAL A 208 -8.93 2.49 -13.64
CA VAL A 208 -8.82 3.96 -13.84
C VAL A 208 -10.20 4.61 -13.94
N GLU A 209 -11.14 3.98 -14.65
CA GLU A 209 -12.53 4.41 -14.72
C GLU A 209 -13.17 4.43 -13.32
N GLY A 210 -13.01 3.35 -12.55
CA GLY A 210 -13.53 3.23 -11.20
C GLY A 210 -12.94 4.26 -10.24
N TYR A 211 -11.65 4.56 -10.39
CA TYR A 211 -10.95 5.58 -9.61
C TYR A 211 -11.42 7.01 -9.95
N GLY A 212 -12.13 7.20 -11.08
CA GLY A 212 -12.75 8.46 -11.44
C GLY A 212 -12.06 9.23 -12.57
N GLY A 213 -11.20 8.57 -13.36
CA GLY A 213 -10.61 9.15 -14.56
C GLY A 213 -9.08 9.19 -14.56
N PRO A 214 -8.46 9.99 -15.45
CA PRO A 214 -7.02 9.99 -15.66
C PRO A 214 -6.23 10.29 -14.38
N LEU A 215 -5.28 9.41 -14.04
CA LEU A 215 -4.44 9.53 -12.85
C LEU A 215 -3.39 10.64 -12.95
N ILE A 216 -3.03 11.01 -14.18
CA ILE A 216 -2.08 12.09 -14.48
C ILE A 216 -2.86 13.22 -15.14
N VAL A 217 -3.08 14.28 -14.37
CA VAL A 217 -3.77 15.50 -14.80
C VAL A 217 -2.77 16.52 -15.32
N PHE A 218 -1.60 16.61 -14.69
CA PHE A 218 -0.56 17.58 -15.03
C PHE A 218 0.73 16.89 -15.47
N ALA A 219 1.47 17.50 -16.41
CA ALA A 219 2.72 16.94 -16.91
C ALA A 219 3.76 16.70 -15.80
N ARG A 220 3.81 17.57 -14.77
CA ARG A 220 4.66 17.42 -13.58
C ARG A 220 4.45 16.12 -12.82
N GLN A 221 3.22 15.59 -12.81
CA GLN A 221 2.90 14.36 -12.09
C GLN A 221 3.59 13.13 -12.72
N LYS A 222 3.99 13.21 -14.00
CA LYS A 222 4.82 12.17 -14.63
C LYS A 222 6.21 12.11 -13.99
N THR A 223 6.85 13.26 -13.79
CA THR A 223 8.15 13.34 -13.09
C THR A 223 8.00 12.94 -11.63
N LYS A 224 6.93 13.39 -10.95
CA LYS A 224 6.62 13.01 -9.57
C LYS A 224 6.48 11.49 -9.41
N ARG A 225 5.82 10.82 -10.35
CA ARG A 225 5.73 9.35 -10.35
C ARG A 225 7.07 8.66 -10.51
N LEU A 226 8.05 9.23 -11.21
CA LEU A 226 9.40 8.64 -11.25
C LEU A 226 10.03 8.60 -9.86
N TRP A 227 9.84 9.65 -9.05
CA TRP A 227 10.31 9.66 -7.66
C TRP A 227 9.60 8.63 -6.78
N TYR A 228 8.29 8.44 -6.95
CA TYR A 228 7.54 7.41 -6.25
C TYR A 228 7.96 5.99 -6.67
N THR A 229 8.29 5.80 -7.94
CA THR A 229 8.87 4.56 -8.43
C THR A 229 10.24 4.28 -7.80
N VAL A 230 11.12 5.28 -7.69
CA VAL A 230 12.41 5.15 -6.98
C VAL A 230 12.18 4.77 -5.52
N PHE A 231 11.28 5.50 -4.83
CA PHE A 231 10.95 5.25 -3.43
C PHE A 231 10.47 3.80 -3.19
N LEU A 232 9.55 3.31 -4.02
CA LEU A 232 9.07 1.94 -3.95
C LEU A 232 10.14 0.90 -4.25
N SER A 233 10.92 1.08 -5.31
CA SER A 233 11.98 0.13 -5.65
C SER A 233 13.00 0.00 -4.53
N LEU A 234 13.42 1.13 -3.93
CA LEU A 234 14.34 1.13 -2.79
C LEU A 234 13.74 0.39 -1.60
N MET A 235 12.48 0.66 -1.26
CA MET A 235 11.74 -0.06 -0.21
C MET A 235 11.76 -1.57 -0.43
N VAL A 236 11.42 -2.05 -1.65
CA VAL A 236 11.38 -3.49 -1.95
C VAL A 236 12.77 -4.12 -1.84
N LEU A 237 13.81 -3.47 -2.37
CA LEU A 237 15.19 -3.99 -2.29
C LEU A 237 15.70 -4.04 -0.85
N LEU A 238 15.47 -2.98 -0.06
CA LEU A 238 15.87 -2.92 1.34
C LEU A 238 15.14 -3.95 2.20
N GLN A 239 13.85 -4.18 1.96
CA GLN A 239 13.10 -5.23 2.64
C GLN A 239 13.60 -6.63 2.29
N ALA A 240 13.91 -6.91 1.01
CA ALA A 240 14.46 -8.19 0.60
C ALA A 240 15.80 -8.48 1.29
N MET A 241 16.69 -7.48 1.37
CA MET A 241 17.96 -7.60 2.06
C MET A 241 17.79 -7.82 3.58
N LYS A 242 16.92 -7.04 4.24
CA LYS A 242 16.63 -7.21 5.69
C LYS A 242 16.03 -8.58 6.00
N GLY A 243 15.20 -9.12 5.10
CA GLY A 243 14.58 -10.43 5.24
C GLY A 243 15.47 -11.62 4.86
N GLY A 244 16.71 -11.39 4.40
CA GLY A 244 17.58 -12.45 3.89
C GLY A 244 17.01 -13.15 2.65
N VAL A 245 16.09 -12.50 1.95
CA VAL A 245 15.44 -13.03 0.75
C VAL A 245 16.43 -12.86 -0.41
N GLY A 246 16.86 -13.99 -0.98
CA GLY A 246 17.72 -13.99 -2.16
C GLY A 246 17.05 -13.40 -3.41
N GLU A 247 17.76 -13.45 -4.53
CA GLU A 247 17.25 -12.99 -5.81
C GLU A 247 15.94 -13.72 -6.17
N ASN A 248 14.87 -12.95 -6.36
CA ASN A 248 13.57 -13.44 -6.78
C ASN A 248 12.97 -12.45 -7.80
N GLU A 249 11.81 -12.79 -8.37
CA GLU A 249 11.16 -11.96 -9.39
C GLU A 249 10.87 -10.52 -8.90
N LYS A 250 10.52 -10.35 -7.62
CA LYS A 250 10.26 -9.03 -7.03
C LYS A 250 11.54 -8.20 -6.90
N VAL A 251 12.64 -8.81 -6.46
CA VAL A 251 13.95 -8.16 -6.36
C VAL A 251 14.44 -7.75 -7.75
N LYS A 252 14.36 -8.65 -8.73
CA LYS A 252 14.73 -8.38 -10.11
C LYS A 252 13.90 -7.23 -10.70
N TRP A 253 12.58 -7.29 -10.54
CA TRP A 253 11.68 -6.21 -10.96
C TRP A 253 12.06 -4.88 -10.31
N ALA A 254 12.32 -4.86 -8.99
CA ALA A 254 12.65 -3.64 -8.27
C ALA A 254 13.98 -3.02 -8.75
N THR A 255 15.00 -3.85 -8.98
CA THR A 255 16.29 -3.42 -9.55
C THR A 255 16.11 -2.80 -10.93
N GLU A 256 15.47 -3.51 -11.87
CA GLU A 256 15.26 -3.00 -13.23
C GLU A 256 14.41 -1.72 -13.24
N THR A 257 13.41 -1.67 -12.37
CA THR A 257 12.51 -0.51 -12.23
C THR A 257 13.26 0.70 -11.66
N LEU A 258 14.16 0.48 -10.69
CA LEU A 258 14.99 1.52 -10.10
C LEU A 258 15.95 2.10 -11.14
N GLU A 259 16.64 1.25 -11.89
CA GLU A 259 17.58 1.67 -12.94
C GLU A 259 16.89 2.53 -14.00
N LYS A 260 15.73 2.08 -14.50
CA LYS A 260 14.94 2.84 -15.48
C LYS A 260 14.47 4.18 -14.94
N ALA A 261 13.99 4.23 -13.69
CA ALA A 261 13.51 5.46 -13.07
C ALA A 261 14.64 6.46 -12.82
N VAL A 262 15.80 6.00 -12.32
CA VAL A 262 16.99 6.84 -12.10
C VAL A 262 17.52 7.40 -13.42
N GLU A 263 17.55 6.60 -14.49
CA GLU A 263 17.95 7.09 -15.81
C GLU A 263 16.98 8.15 -16.34
N ALA A 264 15.68 7.92 -16.22
CA ALA A 264 14.65 8.87 -16.64
C ALA A 264 14.74 10.21 -15.87
N LEU A 265 15.06 10.17 -14.57
CA LEU A 265 15.19 11.35 -13.72
C LEU A 265 16.35 12.28 -14.12
N LYS A 266 17.39 11.78 -14.82
CA LYS A 266 18.52 12.63 -15.26
C LYS A 266 18.07 13.79 -16.14
N ASN A 267 17.09 13.53 -17.00
CA ASN A 267 16.58 14.48 -17.99
C ASN A 267 15.11 14.87 -17.74
N ALA A 268 14.54 14.47 -16.61
CA ALA A 268 13.13 14.72 -16.34
C ALA A 268 12.87 16.23 -16.11
N PRO A 269 11.80 16.78 -16.71
CA PRO A 269 11.43 18.17 -16.50
C PRO A 269 10.96 18.37 -15.06
N CYS A 270 11.52 19.39 -14.42
CA CYS A 270 11.04 19.96 -13.17
C CYS A 270 10.28 21.22 -13.60
N TYR A 271 8.96 21.11 -13.74
CA TYR A 271 8.08 22.19 -14.22
C TYR A 271 7.89 23.27 -13.17
#